data_AF-A0A0S2DLJ8-F1
#
_entry.id   AF-A0A0S2DLJ8-F1
#
_cell.length_a   1.000
_cell.length_b   1.000
_cell.length_c   1.000
_cell.angle_alpha   90.00
_cell.angle_beta   90.00
_cell.angle_gamma   90.00
#
_symmetry.space_group_name_H-M   'P 1'
#
loop_
_entity.id
_entity.type
_entity.pdbx_description
1 polymer ?
#
loop_
_entity_poly.entity_id
_entity_poly.type
_entity_poly.pdbx_seq_one_letter_code
_entity_poly.pdbx_strand_id
1 'polypeptide(L)'
;MRAAARSLARIAAVAAGLAAMPALAAEIGRACDTPEHCLPQNQLRYYEVLRQAIGQHWQAPASAAADSACTLELTQSPGGKLVSVRTIQPCDLDPGGRDSLLAAARAASPLPYQGYQQVFRPVLRLSLRVAEPDDPKEREESRLKRWWQRMRDR
;
A
#
# COMPACT_ATOMS: atom_id res chain seq x y z
N MET A 1 26.73 17.33 -74.49
CA MET A 1 26.15 16.18 -73.76
C MET A 1 24.95 16.72 -72.99
N ARG A 2 23.74 16.71 -73.56
CA ARG A 2 22.65 15.69 -73.44
C ARG A 2 22.13 15.45 -72.02
N ALA A 3 20.87 15.84 -71.83
CA ALA A 3 19.78 15.26 -71.02
C ALA A 3 19.99 15.16 -69.49
N ALA A 4 19.27 15.95 -68.69
CA ALA A 4 17.84 15.87 -68.33
C ALA A 4 17.56 14.86 -67.20
N ALA A 5 17.16 15.44 -66.06
CA ALA A 5 16.72 14.80 -64.84
C ALA A 5 15.50 13.87 -65.02
N ARG A 6 15.48 12.75 -64.29
CA ARG A 6 14.27 12.00 -63.91
C ARG A 6 14.49 11.43 -62.50
N SER A 7 13.73 11.92 -61.53
CA SER A 7 12.68 11.18 -60.78
C SER A 7 13.27 10.11 -59.84
N LEU A 8 13.00 10.10 -58.54
CA LEU A 8 11.67 10.01 -57.94
C LEU A 8 11.65 10.66 -56.55
N ALA A 9 10.72 11.58 -56.35
CA ALA A 9 10.33 12.05 -55.04
C ALA A 9 9.00 11.36 -54.64
N ARG A 10 8.91 11.07 -53.33
CA ARG A 10 7.68 10.89 -52.52
C ARG A 10 7.00 9.54 -52.58
N ILE A 11 7.27 8.71 -51.57
CA ILE A 11 6.23 7.88 -50.96
C ILE A 11 5.73 8.65 -49.74
N ALA A 12 4.45 9.01 -49.80
CA ALA A 12 3.72 9.69 -48.74
C ALA A 12 3.40 8.72 -47.59
N ALA A 13 3.36 9.27 -46.39
CA ALA A 13 3.01 8.56 -45.16
C ALA A 13 1.60 7.95 -45.20
N VAL A 14 1.46 6.73 -44.69
CA VAL A 14 0.19 6.21 -44.18
C VAL A 14 0.27 6.24 -42.65
N ALA A 15 -0.22 7.34 -42.08
CA ALA A 15 -0.54 7.44 -40.67
C ALA A 15 -2.06 7.48 -40.55
N ALA A 16 -2.69 6.36 -40.19
CA ALA A 16 -4.05 6.33 -39.64
C ALA A 16 -4.37 4.92 -39.14
N GLY A 17 -4.71 4.77 -37.85
CA GLY A 17 -5.54 3.65 -37.42
C GLY A 17 -5.12 2.81 -36.22
N LEU A 18 -4.37 3.33 -35.23
CA LEU A 18 -4.25 2.70 -33.91
C LEU A 18 -4.27 3.70 -32.74
N ALA A 19 -4.83 4.90 -32.94
CA ALA A 19 -4.96 5.91 -31.89
C ALA A 19 -6.41 5.97 -31.37
N ALA A 20 -6.87 4.92 -30.70
CA ALA A 20 -8.11 4.96 -29.94
C ALA A 20 -8.12 3.95 -28.79
N MET A 21 -7.11 3.96 -27.92
CA MET A 21 -7.28 3.54 -26.53
C MET A 21 -6.48 4.41 -25.55
N PRO A 22 -6.93 5.64 -25.22
CA PRO A 22 -6.53 6.29 -23.98
C PRO A 22 -7.79 6.62 -23.16
N ALA A 23 -8.46 5.60 -22.62
CA ALA A 23 -9.51 5.82 -21.62
C ALA A 23 -9.25 4.99 -20.35
N LEU A 24 -8.80 3.74 -20.51
CA LEU A 24 -8.57 2.82 -19.38
C LEU A 24 -7.43 3.22 -18.43
N ALA A 25 -6.41 3.96 -18.92
CA ALA A 25 -5.31 4.43 -18.06
C ALA A 25 -5.69 5.66 -17.22
N ALA A 26 -6.72 6.42 -17.62
CA ALA A 26 -7.15 7.64 -16.94
C ALA A 26 -8.17 7.38 -15.81
N GLU A 27 -8.66 6.15 -15.66
CA GLU A 27 -9.63 5.79 -14.61
C GLU A 27 -8.98 5.53 -13.25
N ILE A 28 -7.72 5.08 -13.20
CA ILE A 28 -7.03 4.79 -11.93
C ILE A 28 -6.71 6.08 -11.14
N GLY A 29 -6.77 7.25 -11.80
CA GLY A 29 -6.53 8.57 -11.19
C GLY A 29 -7.78 9.39 -10.85
N ARG A 30 -8.98 8.97 -11.26
CA ARG A 30 -10.27 9.67 -11.03
C ARG A 30 -11.04 9.16 -9.80
N ALA A 31 -10.37 8.50 -8.86
CA ALA A 31 -11.07 7.96 -7.69
C ALA A 31 -11.54 9.06 -6.70
N CYS A 32 -11.36 10.34 -7.02
CA CYS A 32 -11.46 11.43 -6.07
C CYS A 32 -11.88 12.76 -6.72
N ASP A 33 -12.93 12.74 -7.52
CA ASP A 33 -13.36 13.89 -8.32
C ASP A 33 -14.23 14.85 -7.50
N THR A 34 -14.97 14.32 -6.53
CA THR A 34 -15.75 15.10 -5.55
C THR A 34 -15.43 14.66 -4.12
N PRO A 35 -15.57 15.56 -3.12
CA PRO A 35 -15.35 15.22 -1.72
C PRO A 35 -16.15 14.01 -1.24
N GLU A 36 -17.41 13.82 -1.68
CA GLU A 36 -18.23 12.68 -1.26
C GLU A 36 -17.68 11.34 -1.76
N HIS A 37 -17.15 11.28 -2.98
CA HIS A 37 -16.58 10.06 -3.56
C HIS A 37 -15.24 9.67 -2.91
N CYS A 38 -14.49 10.65 -2.38
CA CYS A 38 -13.24 10.39 -1.68
C CYS A 38 -13.42 9.81 -0.27
N LEU A 39 -14.55 10.04 0.41
CA LEU A 39 -14.68 9.69 1.83
C LEU A 39 -14.54 8.17 2.09
N PRO A 40 -15.21 7.26 1.34
CA PRO A 40 -15.03 5.83 1.55
C PRO A 40 -13.62 5.35 1.23
N GLN A 41 -13.00 5.88 0.16
CA GLN A 41 -11.63 5.52 -0.22
C GLN A 41 -10.62 6.00 0.82
N ASN A 42 -10.75 7.23 1.30
CA ASN A 42 -9.91 7.78 2.36
C ASN A 42 -10.08 7.01 3.66
N GLN A 43 -11.29 6.52 3.96
CA GLN A 43 -11.52 5.65 5.12
C GLN A 43 -10.75 4.33 4.98
N LEU A 44 -10.81 3.65 3.83
CA LEU A 44 -10.05 2.40 3.64
C LEU A 44 -8.54 2.63 3.75
N ARG A 45 -8.03 3.63 3.03
CA ARG A 45 -6.61 4.04 3.09
C ARG A 45 -6.19 4.40 4.51
N TYR A 46 -7.06 5.08 5.26
CA TYR A 46 -6.76 5.43 6.64
C TYR A 46 -6.49 4.20 7.48
N TYR A 47 -7.37 3.19 7.42
CA TYR A 47 -7.18 1.96 8.19
C TYR A 47 -5.93 1.19 7.73
N GLU A 48 -5.60 1.22 6.44
CA GLU A 48 -4.37 0.60 5.92
C GLU A 48 -3.10 1.26 6.48
N VAL A 49 -3.00 2.59 6.42
CA VAL A 49 -1.82 3.29 6.95
C VAL A 49 -1.69 3.13 8.46
N LEU A 50 -2.80 3.03 9.19
CA LEU A 50 -2.78 2.71 10.62
C LEU A 50 -2.19 1.31 10.87
N ARG A 51 -2.60 0.30 10.09
CA ARG A 51 -2.03 -1.06 10.22
C ARG A 51 -0.56 -1.06 9.87
N GLN A 52 -0.15 -0.35 8.82
CA GLN A 52 1.26 -0.24 8.44
C GLN A 52 2.09 0.43 9.54
N ALA A 53 1.62 1.55 10.09
CA ALA A 53 2.30 2.25 11.17
C ALA A 53 2.49 1.35 12.40
N ILE A 54 1.43 0.66 12.85
CA ILE A 54 1.54 -0.27 13.99
C ILE A 54 2.43 -1.48 13.64
N GLY A 55 2.27 -2.03 12.44
CA GLY A 55 3.03 -3.19 11.96
C GLY A 55 4.53 -2.94 11.89
N GLN A 56 4.97 -1.73 11.54
CA GLN A 56 6.39 -1.36 11.55
C GLN A 56 7.06 -1.49 12.93
N HIS A 57 6.28 -1.33 14.00
CA HIS A 57 6.75 -1.48 15.37
C HIS A 57 6.48 -2.87 15.95
N TRP A 58 5.71 -3.71 15.26
CA TRP A 58 5.27 -4.99 15.81
C TRP A 58 6.22 -6.12 15.46
N GLN A 59 6.91 -6.61 16.49
CA GLN A 59 7.69 -7.85 16.43
C GLN A 59 6.79 -8.97 16.92
N ALA A 60 6.10 -9.63 15.99
CA ALA A 60 5.25 -10.77 16.32
C ALA A 60 6.11 -11.88 16.95
N PRO A 61 5.71 -12.42 18.12
CA PRO A 61 6.45 -13.50 18.75
C PRO A 61 6.37 -14.77 17.91
N ALA A 62 7.44 -15.59 17.94
CA ALA A 62 7.50 -16.86 17.21
C ALA A 62 6.43 -17.88 17.65
N SER A 63 5.78 -17.66 18.80
CA SER A 63 4.65 -18.46 19.29
C SER A 63 3.34 -18.19 18.53
N ALA A 64 3.21 -17.03 17.90
CA ALA A 64 2.00 -16.67 17.18
C ALA A 64 1.96 -17.45 15.85
N ALA A 65 0.86 -18.18 15.62
CA ALA A 65 0.66 -18.88 14.36
C ALA A 65 0.56 -17.87 13.20
N ALA A 66 1.02 -18.30 12.02
CA ALA A 66 0.80 -17.54 10.78
C ALA A 66 -0.69 -17.24 10.61
N ASP A 67 -1.00 -16.07 10.05
CA ASP A 67 -2.37 -15.55 9.85
C ASP A 67 -3.23 -15.29 11.10
N SER A 68 -2.69 -15.51 12.31
CA SER A 68 -3.39 -15.15 13.55
C SER A 68 -3.82 -13.69 13.51
N ALA A 69 -5.09 -13.43 13.81
CA ALA A 69 -5.66 -12.09 13.78
C ALA A 69 -6.00 -11.62 15.20
N CYS A 70 -5.86 -10.32 15.44
CA CYS A 70 -6.34 -9.70 16.66
C CYS A 70 -6.89 -8.31 16.40
N THR A 71 -8.02 -8.00 17.03
CA THR A 71 -8.67 -6.69 16.91
C THR A 71 -8.30 -5.79 18.08
N LEU A 72 -7.83 -4.60 17.78
CA LEU A 72 -7.59 -3.53 18.74
C LEU A 72 -8.77 -2.57 18.76
N GLU A 73 -9.16 -2.10 19.94
CA GLU A 73 -9.91 -0.86 20.09
C GLU A 73 -8.94 0.26 20.50
N LEU A 74 -8.82 1.27 19.65
CA LEU A 74 -7.92 2.41 19.79
C LEU A 74 -8.72 3.65 20.15
N THR A 75 -8.25 4.41 21.15
CA THR A 75 -8.72 5.77 21.41
C THR A 75 -7.60 6.74 21.11
N GLN A 76 -7.83 7.75 20.27
CA GLN A 76 -6.86 8.72 19.82
C GLN A 76 -7.43 10.15 19.84
N SER A 77 -6.56 11.14 20.02
CA SER A 77 -6.92 12.55 19.87
C SER A 77 -6.70 13.03 18.42
N PRO A 78 -7.32 14.15 18.01
CA PRO A 78 -6.88 14.87 16.82
C PRO A 78 -5.35 15.08 16.87
N GLY A 79 -4.68 14.91 15.72
CA GLY A 79 -3.22 14.85 15.64
C GLY A 79 -2.62 13.45 15.79
N GLY A 80 -3.44 12.41 16.03
CA GLY A 80 -3.02 11.00 15.97
C GLY A 80 -2.40 10.46 17.26
N LYS A 81 -2.34 11.25 18.34
CA LYS A 81 -1.83 10.77 19.63
C LYS A 81 -2.72 9.66 20.17
N LEU A 82 -2.14 8.50 20.45
CA LEU A 82 -2.85 7.38 21.03
C LEU A 82 -3.07 7.61 22.53
N VAL A 83 -4.33 7.65 22.96
CA VAL A 83 -4.76 7.88 24.34
C VAL A 83 -4.91 6.55 25.08
N SER A 84 -5.52 5.56 24.44
CA SER A 84 -5.65 4.21 25.00
C SER A 84 -5.71 3.15 23.90
N VAL A 85 -5.32 1.92 24.25
CA VAL A 85 -5.39 0.76 23.38
C VAL A 85 -5.67 -0.49 24.20
N ARG A 86 -6.57 -1.34 23.71
CA ARG A 86 -6.83 -2.67 24.26
C ARG A 86 -7.17 -3.66 23.15
N THR A 87 -6.92 -4.94 23.40
CA THR A 87 -7.41 -6.02 22.55
C THR A 87 -8.89 -6.27 22.85
N ILE A 88 -9.64 -6.63 21.82
CA ILE A 88 -11.03 -7.07 21.91
C ILE A 88 -11.21 -8.32 21.06
N GLN A 89 -12.29 -9.07 21.29
CA GLN A 89 -12.64 -10.20 20.42
C GLN A 89 -13.04 -9.70 19.02
N PRO A 90 -12.68 -10.42 17.94
CA PRO A 90 -11.88 -11.64 17.89
C PRO A 90 -10.37 -11.39 18.07
N CYS A 91 -9.69 -12.30 18.77
CA CYS A 91 -8.23 -12.26 18.97
C CYS A 91 -7.63 -13.64 19.25
N ASP A 92 -6.92 -14.17 18.25
CA ASP A 92 -6.33 -15.52 18.26
C ASP A 92 -4.94 -15.55 18.90
N LEU A 93 -4.37 -14.39 19.18
CA LEU A 93 -3.06 -14.26 19.82
C LEU A 93 -3.09 -14.77 21.27
N ASP A 94 -2.01 -15.45 21.65
CA ASP A 94 -1.71 -15.78 23.05
C ASP A 94 -1.47 -14.50 23.89
N PRO A 95 -1.45 -14.59 25.24
CA PRO A 95 -1.25 -13.41 26.09
C PRO A 95 0.01 -12.59 25.76
N GLY A 96 1.13 -13.24 25.45
CA GLY A 96 2.37 -12.55 25.06
C GLY A 96 2.27 -11.89 23.69
N GLY A 97 1.59 -12.53 22.74
CA GLY A 97 1.27 -11.93 21.44
C GLY A 97 0.39 -10.69 21.56
N ARG A 98 -0.61 -10.73 22.45
CA ARG A 98 -1.46 -9.57 22.75
C ARG A 98 -0.66 -8.42 23.34
N ASP A 99 0.20 -8.70 24.34
CA ASP A 99 1.02 -7.67 24.97
C ASP A 99 2.03 -7.06 24.00
N SER A 100 2.66 -7.87 23.14
CA SER A 100 3.53 -7.40 22.06
C SER A 100 2.78 -6.47 21.10
N LEU A 101 1.57 -6.84 20.68
CA LEU A 101 0.75 -6.02 19.79
C LEU A 101 0.33 -4.69 20.46
N LEU A 102 -0.04 -4.72 21.75
CA LEU A 102 -0.36 -3.51 22.50
C LEU A 102 0.87 -2.59 22.65
N ALA A 103 2.05 -3.15 22.88
CA ALA A 103 3.30 -2.39 22.94
C ALA A 103 3.62 -1.73 21.59
N ALA A 104 3.47 -2.46 20.49
CA ALA A 104 3.68 -1.94 19.14
C ALA A 104 2.73 -0.77 18.82
N ALA A 105 1.45 -0.89 19.17
CA ALA A 105 0.48 0.19 18.97
C ALA A 105 0.86 1.45 19.76
N ARG A 106 1.36 1.31 21.00
CA ARG A 106 1.85 2.45 21.79
C ARG A 106 3.12 3.05 21.19
N ALA A 107 4.04 2.23 20.69
CA ALA A 107 5.28 2.69 20.05
C ALA A 107 5.03 3.43 18.73
N ALA A 108 3.97 3.06 18.00
CA ALA A 108 3.54 3.74 16.79
C ALA A 108 2.88 5.12 17.02
N SER A 109 2.69 5.55 18.26
CA SER A 109 2.13 6.88 18.56
C SER A 109 3.17 7.97 18.30
N PRO A 110 2.82 9.07 17.58
CA PRO A 110 1.48 9.38 17.05
C PRO A 110 1.16 8.63 15.75
N LEU A 111 -0.07 8.14 15.66
CA LEU A 111 -0.61 7.50 14.47
C LEU A 111 -0.80 8.51 13.32
N PRO A 112 -0.76 8.05 12.05
CA PRO A 112 -1.08 8.89 10.90
C PRO A 112 -2.40 9.66 11.08
N TYR A 113 -2.42 10.94 10.70
CA TYR A 113 -3.58 11.82 10.85
C TYR A 113 -3.69 12.84 9.70
N GLN A 114 -2.56 13.37 9.24
CA GLN A 114 -2.51 14.31 8.13
C GLN A 114 -3.02 13.66 6.84
N GLY A 115 -3.94 14.33 6.14
CA GLY A 115 -4.63 13.80 4.95
C GLY A 115 -5.87 12.96 5.25
N TYR A 116 -6.11 12.60 6.51
CA TYR A 116 -7.24 11.74 6.93
C TYR A 116 -8.21 12.43 7.89
N GLN A 117 -8.10 13.75 8.07
CA GLN A 117 -8.89 14.51 9.03
C GLN A 117 -10.41 14.33 8.83
N GLN A 118 -10.86 14.18 7.58
CA GLN A 118 -12.28 14.01 7.24
C GLN A 118 -12.86 12.64 7.66
N VAL A 119 -12.01 11.61 7.73
CA VAL A 119 -12.41 10.23 8.07
C VAL A 119 -11.95 9.82 9.47
N PHE A 120 -11.34 10.74 10.20
CA PHE A 120 -10.88 10.53 11.57
C PHE A 120 -12.02 10.07 12.48
N ARG A 121 -11.68 9.14 13.37
CA ARG A 121 -12.56 8.65 14.44
C ARG A 121 -11.76 8.65 15.74
N PRO A 122 -12.25 9.30 16.82
CA PRO A 122 -11.58 9.27 18.12
C PRO A 122 -11.46 7.86 18.70
N VAL A 123 -12.46 7.02 18.48
CA VAL A 123 -12.45 5.61 18.84
C VAL A 123 -12.65 4.79 17.57
N LEU A 124 -11.75 3.85 17.30
CA LEU A 124 -11.85 2.95 16.14
C LEU A 124 -11.37 1.54 16.47
N ARG A 125 -11.83 0.59 15.67
CA ARG A 125 -11.45 -0.82 15.77
C ARG A 125 -10.59 -1.21 14.59
N LEU A 126 -9.43 -1.80 14.86
CA LEU A 126 -8.46 -2.16 13.86
C LEU A 126 -8.03 -3.62 14.02
N SER A 127 -8.28 -4.43 13.01
CA SER A 127 -7.75 -5.79 12.96
C SER A 127 -6.34 -5.80 12.38
N LEU A 128 -5.41 -6.42 13.10
CA LEU A 128 -4.05 -6.72 12.66
C LEU A 128 -3.89 -8.24 12.52
N ARG A 129 -3.05 -8.63 11.57
CA ARG A 129 -2.69 -10.03 11.32
C ARG A 129 -1.19 -10.15 11.46
N VAL A 130 -0.73 -11.28 12.00
CA VAL A 130 0.69 -11.64 11.96
C VAL A 130 1.09 -11.69 10.50
N ALA A 131 2.03 -10.81 10.10
CA ALA A 131 2.58 -10.87 8.76
C ALA A 131 3.27 -12.22 8.61
N GLU A 132 2.96 -12.95 7.54
CA GLU A 132 3.71 -14.14 7.21
C GLU A 132 5.18 -13.74 7.06
N PRO A 133 6.11 -14.43 7.74
CA PRO A 133 7.51 -14.07 7.64
C PRO A 133 7.96 -14.20 6.19
N ASP A 134 8.42 -13.11 5.58
CA ASP A 134 9.06 -13.14 4.25
C ASP A 134 10.12 -14.25 4.24
N ASP A 135 9.96 -15.28 3.39
CA ASP A 135 10.94 -16.35 3.27
C ASP A 135 12.31 -15.74 2.94
N PRO A 136 13.34 -15.90 3.80
CA PRO A 136 14.68 -15.39 3.53
C PRO A 136 15.22 -15.76 2.15
N LYS A 137 14.80 -16.91 1.61
CA LYS A 137 15.15 -17.37 0.26
C LYS A 137 14.57 -16.49 -0.83
N GLU A 138 13.33 -16.00 -0.68
CA GLU A 138 12.70 -15.13 -1.68
C GLU A 138 13.40 -13.77 -1.80
N ARG A 139 13.90 -13.21 -0.69
CA ARG A 139 14.69 -11.97 -0.71
C ARG A 139 16.03 -12.16 -1.43
N GLU A 140 16.71 -13.27 -1.18
CA GLU A 140 17.95 -13.66 -1.85
C GLU A 140 17.71 -13.88 -3.36
N GLU A 141 16.70 -14.67 -3.72
CA GLU A 141 16.33 -14.92 -5.12
C GLU A 141 15.98 -13.63 -5.86
N SER A 142 15.24 -12.72 -5.23
CA SER A 142 14.90 -11.43 -5.82
C SER A 142 16.15 -10.58 -6.07
N ARG A 143 17.16 -10.63 -5.19
CA ARG A 143 18.46 -9.97 -5.41
C ARG A 143 19.19 -10.58 -6.61
N LEU A 144 19.21 -11.91 -6.70
CA LEU A 144 19.84 -12.65 -7.80
C LEU A 144 19.15 -12.38 -9.14
N LYS A 145 17.81 -12.42 -9.18
CA LYS A 145 17.00 -12.09 -10.38
C LYS A 145 17.31 -10.68 -10.86
N ARG A 146 17.29 -9.68 -9.96
CA ARG A 146 17.66 -8.29 -10.30
C ARG A 146 19.10 -8.16 -10.79
N TRP A 147 20.03 -8.90 -10.20
CA TRP A 147 21.43 -8.92 -10.63
C TRP A 147 21.59 -9.52 -12.04
N TRP A 148 20.96 -10.66 -12.31
CA TRP A 148 20.96 -11.31 -13.62
C TRP A 148 20.34 -10.46 -14.72
N GLN A 149 19.23 -9.79 -14.42
CA GLN A 149 18.55 -8.93 -15.39
C GLN A 149 19.44 -7.76 -15.83
N ARG A 150 20.11 -7.09 -14.87
CA ARG A 150 21.10 -6.04 -15.18
C ARG A 150 22.31 -6.51 -15.99
N MET A 151 22.67 -7.79 -15.89
CA MET A 151 23.80 -8.36 -16.63
C MET A 151 23.41 -8.69 -18.08
N ARG A 152 22.17 -9.12 -18.31
CA ARG A 152 21.64 -9.43 -19.65
C ARG A 152 21.40 -8.17 -20.49
N ASP A 153 21.05 -7.06 -19.85
CA ASP A 153 20.75 -5.78 -20.50
C ASP A 153 22.02 -4.95 -20.84
N ARG A 154 23.22 -5.53 -20.70
CA ARG A 154 24.50 -4.95 -21.13
C ARG A 154 25.08 -5.72 -22.30
#